data_AF-N1J4Q8-F1
#
_entry.id   AF-N1J4Q8-F1
#
_cell.length_a   1.000
_cell.length_b   1.000
_cell.length_c   1.000
_cell.angle_alpha   90.00
_cell.angle_beta   90.00
_cell.angle_gamma   90.00
#
_symmetry.space_group_name_H-M   'P 1'
#
loop_
_entity.id
_entity.type
_entity.pdbx_description
1 polymer ?
#
loop_
_entity_poly.entity_id
_entity_poly.type
_entity_poly.pdbx_seq_one_letter_code
_entity_poly.pdbx_strand_id
1 'polypeptide(L)'
;MHQTSSRLLRMTTDDRPFTRDFKDLFATLIVSLPLASHRIRLTRIDHSFLSEEAINNLGSLKFSQSNRMPDPKDPSRIVTTTTTTTFSMAREMARSVCQRFLDARFIESADGKHIKEFPMKGCVWQLTPKGIFVLERFCGKNGIQQKHVLELINSPRNTMQLVILERDSGSDKLSADRCTIEVIFRRFVGQNGPNSKCHTSSADQDSLCDYKDSVAGVRMVSERKIGNRIFTQTFTGRVAIDWLMDCCTTAAQIATLFLSHGLMFCVHADRQYLAQYNGYKKRK
;
A
#
# COMPACT_ATOMS: atom_id res chain seq x y z
N MET A 1 1.79 -3.95 38.97
CA MET A 1 0.49 -4.13 38.28
C MET A 1 0.78 -4.31 36.80
N HIS A 2 0.70 -5.53 36.28
CA HIS A 2 0.83 -5.78 34.84
C HIS A 2 -0.44 -5.26 34.18
N GLN A 3 -0.33 -4.21 33.37
CA GLN A 3 -1.45 -3.77 32.57
C GLN A 3 -1.63 -4.71 31.39
N THR A 4 -2.81 -5.31 31.40
CA THR A 4 -3.37 -6.35 30.56
C THR A 4 -3.61 -5.87 29.13
N SER A 5 -3.22 -6.70 28.15
CA SER A 5 -3.72 -6.79 26.77
C SER A 5 -4.12 -5.46 26.08
N SER A 6 -3.21 -4.82 25.36
CA SER A 6 -3.57 -3.80 24.37
C SER A 6 -3.68 -4.46 22.99
N ARG A 7 -4.87 -4.38 22.37
CA ARG A 7 -5.04 -4.71 20.95
C ARG A 7 -4.14 -3.77 20.14
N LEU A 8 -3.01 -4.35 19.72
CA LEU A 8 -1.79 -3.77 19.13
C LEU A 8 -2.02 -2.87 17.90
N LEU A 9 -3.11 -3.16 17.19
CA LEU A 9 -3.62 -2.40 16.06
C LEU A 9 -5.08 -2.17 16.38
N ARG A 10 -5.55 -0.93 16.26
CA ARG A 10 -7.00 -0.72 16.27
C ARG A 10 -7.56 -1.54 15.12
N MET A 11 -8.54 -2.36 15.42
CA MET A 11 -9.25 -3.16 14.42
C MET A 11 -10.56 -2.45 14.16
N THR A 12 -10.94 -2.36 12.90
CA THR A 12 -12.26 -1.91 12.51
C THR A 12 -13.29 -3.00 12.81
N THR A 13 -14.57 -2.70 12.62
CA THR A 13 -15.67 -3.66 12.81
C THR A 13 -15.62 -4.87 11.88
N ASP A 14 -14.84 -4.79 10.80
CA ASP A 14 -14.58 -5.86 9.82
C ASP A 14 -13.22 -6.56 10.05
N ASP A 15 -12.66 -6.48 11.27
CA ASP A 15 -11.40 -7.14 11.67
C ASP A 15 -10.17 -6.81 10.80
N ARG A 16 -10.18 -5.66 10.11
CA ARG A 16 -8.99 -5.12 9.45
C ARG A 16 -8.29 -4.12 10.37
N PRO A 17 -6.96 -4.09 10.39
CA PRO A 17 -6.22 -3.03 11.05
C PRO A 17 -6.61 -1.66 10.50
N PHE A 18 -6.63 -0.65 11.37
CA PHE A 18 -6.76 0.75 10.96
C PHE A 18 -5.64 1.09 9.99
N THR A 19 -5.98 1.82 8.94
CA THR A 19 -5.07 2.08 7.81
C THR A 19 -3.83 2.85 8.26
N ARG A 20 -3.98 3.77 9.22
CA ARG A 20 -2.88 4.53 9.81
C ARG A 20 -1.94 3.60 10.57
N ASP A 21 -2.48 2.83 11.51
CA ASP A 21 -1.71 1.98 12.41
C ASP A 21 -0.98 0.88 11.60
N PHE A 22 -1.60 0.39 10.51
CA PHE A 22 -0.98 -0.54 9.55
C PHE A 22 0.23 0.06 8.83
N LYS A 23 0.14 1.31 8.34
CA LYS A 23 1.25 2.01 7.67
C LYS A 23 2.37 2.37 8.64
N ASP A 24 2.02 2.77 9.86
CA ASP A 24 2.98 3.12 10.90
C ASP A 24 3.77 1.86 11.33
N LEU A 25 3.11 0.70 11.44
CA LEU A 25 3.77 -0.59 11.69
C LEU A 25 4.74 -0.96 10.55
N PHE A 26 4.30 -0.81 9.30
CA PHE A 26 5.16 -1.02 8.13
C PHE A 26 6.42 -0.14 8.20
N ALA A 27 6.24 1.18 8.37
CA ALA A 27 7.37 2.11 8.37
C ALA A 27 8.31 1.87 9.56
N THR A 28 7.77 1.51 10.72
CA THR A 28 8.56 1.16 11.90
C THR A 28 9.43 -0.07 11.65
N LEU A 29 8.89 -1.12 11.00
CA LEU A 29 9.67 -2.28 10.58
C LEU A 29 10.80 -1.88 9.62
N ILE A 30 10.52 -1.03 8.63
CA ILE A 30 11.57 -0.66 7.65
C ILE A 30 12.68 0.16 8.31
N VAL A 31 12.34 1.07 9.22
CA VAL A 31 13.34 1.85 9.99
C VAL A 31 14.20 0.94 10.87
N SER A 32 13.63 -0.12 11.45
CA SER A 32 14.36 -1.03 12.34
C SER A 32 15.20 -2.09 11.61
N LEU A 33 15.04 -2.23 10.29
CA LEU A 33 15.84 -3.14 9.48
C LEU A 33 17.16 -2.47 9.03
N PRO A 34 18.24 -3.25 8.88
CA PRO A 34 19.52 -2.73 8.42
C PRO A 34 19.53 -2.32 6.94
N LEU A 35 18.56 -2.80 6.14
CA LEU A 35 18.42 -2.52 4.69
C LEU A 35 19.73 -2.73 3.91
N ALA A 36 20.32 -3.93 4.06
CA ALA A 36 21.59 -4.27 3.46
C ALA A 36 21.51 -4.48 1.93
N SER A 37 22.69 -4.53 1.29
CA SER A 37 22.80 -4.94 -0.10
C SER A 37 22.81 -6.45 -0.22
N HIS A 38 21.88 -7.02 -0.98
CA HIS A 38 21.83 -8.45 -1.24
C HIS A 38 22.13 -8.74 -2.72
N ARG A 39 22.85 -9.83 -2.98
CA ARG A 39 23.16 -10.25 -4.35
C ARG A 39 22.16 -11.31 -4.81
N ILE A 40 21.48 -11.04 -5.93
CA ILE A 40 20.58 -11.98 -6.57
C ILE A 40 21.15 -12.27 -7.95
N ARG A 41 21.56 -13.53 -8.16
CA ARG A 41 22.27 -13.96 -9.39
C ARG A 41 23.49 -13.07 -9.65
N LEU A 42 23.45 -12.25 -10.70
CA LEU A 42 24.53 -11.36 -11.13
C LEU A 42 24.32 -9.89 -10.73
N THR A 43 23.18 -9.56 -10.10
CA THR A 43 22.80 -8.17 -9.78
C THR A 43 22.87 -7.94 -8.28
N ARG A 44 23.43 -6.80 -7.87
CA ARG A 44 23.39 -6.30 -6.49
C ARG A 44 22.14 -5.46 -6.31
N ILE A 45 21.37 -5.75 -5.27
CA ILE A 45 20.16 -5.03 -4.89
C ILE A 45 20.42 -4.30 -3.58
N ASP A 46 20.52 -2.97 -3.65
CA ASP A 46 20.70 -2.13 -2.48
C ASP A 46 19.37 -1.87 -1.75
N HIS A 47 19.47 -1.54 -0.46
CA HIS A 47 18.32 -1.26 0.42
C HIS A 47 17.28 -2.39 0.47
N SER A 48 17.76 -3.64 0.56
CA SER A 48 16.92 -4.84 0.58
C SER A 48 16.99 -5.56 1.94
N PHE A 49 16.06 -6.48 2.16
CA PHE A 49 16.00 -7.28 3.39
C PHE A 49 15.52 -8.71 3.10
N LEU A 50 15.85 -9.64 3.98
CA LEU A 50 15.43 -11.03 3.89
C LEU A 50 14.10 -11.28 4.60
N SER A 51 13.39 -12.32 4.17
CA SER A 51 12.09 -12.71 4.73
C SER A 51 12.19 -12.99 6.24
N GLU A 52 13.21 -13.73 6.64
CA GLU A 52 13.50 -14.07 8.02
C GLU A 52 13.88 -12.85 8.88
N GLU A 53 14.57 -11.86 8.30
CA GLU A 53 14.96 -10.64 9.01
C GLU A 53 13.72 -9.84 9.38
N ALA A 54 12.80 -9.64 8.44
CA ALA A 54 11.54 -8.96 8.68
C ALA A 54 10.69 -9.68 9.73
N ILE A 55 10.56 -11.00 9.62
CA ILE A 55 9.77 -11.82 10.55
C ILE A 55 10.37 -11.79 11.97
N ASN A 56 11.69 -11.93 12.09
CA ASN A 56 12.37 -11.92 13.39
C ASN A 56 12.31 -10.53 14.04
N ASN A 57 12.48 -9.47 13.24
CA ASN A 57 12.41 -8.10 13.71
C ASN A 57 11.00 -7.77 14.23
N LEU A 58 9.96 -8.10 13.47
CA LEU A 58 8.56 -7.98 13.90
C LEU A 58 8.28 -8.70 15.21
N GLY A 59 8.88 -9.87 15.44
CA GLY A 59 8.70 -10.66 16.67
C GLY A 59 9.16 -9.98 17.96
N SER A 60 10.03 -8.98 17.87
CA SER A 60 10.57 -8.22 19.02
C SER A 60 10.74 -6.73 18.75
N LEU A 61 9.94 -6.19 17.81
CA LEU A 61 10.09 -4.84 17.30
C LEU A 61 9.94 -3.82 18.43
N LYS A 62 10.80 -2.81 18.47
CA LYS A 62 10.74 -1.71 19.43
C LYS A 62 10.62 -0.40 18.69
N PHE A 63 9.60 0.37 19.03
CA PHE A 63 9.42 1.71 18.52
C PHE A 63 9.48 2.71 19.66
N SER A 64 10.46 3.61 19.60
CA SER A 64 10.64 4.66 20.60
C SER A 64 10.23 6.00 20.00
N GLN A 65 9.27 6.67 20.63
CA GLN A 65 8.86 8.03 20.28
C GLN A 65 9.22 8.97 21.43
N SER A 66 9.98 10.02 21.13
CA SER A 66 10.31 11.07 22.10
C SER A 66 9.36 12.26 21.95
N ASN A 67 8.66 12.61 23.01
CA ASN A 67 7.87 13.83 23.09
C ASN A 67 8.61 14.85 23.98
N ARG A 68 8.77 16.08 23.51
CA ARG A 68 9.45 17.14 24.26
C ARG A 68 8.42 18.19 24.67
N MET A 69 8.24 18.39 25.96
CA MET A 69 7.31 19.37 26.52
C MET A 69 8.05 20.20 27.58
N PRO A 70 7.80 21.51 27.71
CA PRO A 70 8.36 22.30 28.80
C PRO A 70 7.87 21.76 30.14
N ASP A 71 8.73 21.78 31.16
CA ASP A 71 8.39 21.34 32.50
C ASP A 71 7.23 22.21 33.03
N PRO A 72 6.11 21.61 33.50
CA PRO A 72 4.99 22.36 34.06
C PRO A 72 5.38 23.27 35.23
N LYS A 73 6.48 22.96 35.93
CA LYS A 73 6.97 23.71 37.10
C LYS A 73 8.07 24.71 36.76
N ASP A 74 8.75 24.54 35.63
CA ASP A 74 9.83 25.42 35.17
C ASP A 74 9.86 25.48 33.63
N PRO A 75 9.24 26.51 33.02
CA PRO A 75 9.16 26.66 31.56
C PRO A 75 10.52 26.75 30.87
N SER A 76 11.61 27.03 31.60
CA SER A 76 12.97 27.08 31.04
C SER A 76 13.58 25.68 30.83
N ARG A 77 13.02 24.65 31.46
CA ARG A 77 13.48 23.26 31.38
C ARG A 77 12.62 22.46 30.40
N ILE A 78 13.27 21.76 29.47
CA ILE A 78 12.57 20.86 28.53
C ILE A 78 12.55 19.44 29.11
N VAL A 79 11.36 18.88 29.33
CA VAL A 79 11.14 17.48 29.69
C VAL A 79 11.00 16.66 28.42
N THR A 80 11.86 15.65 28.26
CA THR A 80 11.74 14.67 27.16
C THR A 80 11.13 13.38 27.69
N THR A 81 9.90 13.09 27.30
CA THR A 81 9.23 11.82 27.57
C THR A 81 9.45 10.87 26.39
N THR A 82 10.27 9.83 26.58
CA THR A 82 10.46 8.78 25.57
C THR A 82 9.50 7.63 25.85
N THR A 83 8.51 7.45 24.99
CA THR A 83 7.58 6.32 25.02
C THR A 83 8.12 5.22 24.10
N THR A 84 8.57 4.11 24.69
CA THR A 84 9.01 2.92 23.94
C THR A 84 7.90 1.87 23.91
N THR A 85 7.31 1.65 22.75
CA THR A 85 6.35 0.58 22.49
C THR A 85 7.09 -0.65 21.98
N THR A 86 6.99 -1.76 22.71
CA THR A 86 7.55 -3.05 22.26
C THR A 86 6.42 -3.91 21.68
N PHE A 87 6.60 -4.35 20.45
CA PHE A 87 5.74 -5.33 19.79
C PHE A 87 6.34 -6.72 20.03
N SER A 88 5.50 -7.66 20.43
CA SER A 88 5.86 -9.06 20.47
C SER A 88 4.80 -9.84 19.71
N MET A 89 5.24 -10.61 18.71
CA MET A 89 4.37 -11.42 17.89
C MET A 89 5.01 -12.76 17.58
N ALA A 90 4.18 -13.81 17.55
CA ALA A 90 4.62 -15.11 17.10
C ALA A 90 5.04 -15.06 15.62
N ARG A 91 5.99 -15.92 15.23
CA ARG A 91 6.53 -15.95 13.86
C ARG A 91 5.46 -16.02 12.78
N GLU A 92 4.42 -16.83 12.96
CA GLU A 92 3.33 -16.94 11.97
C GLU A 92 2.50 -15.67 11.85
N MET A 93 2.30 -14.97 12.98
CA MET A 93 1.60 -13.68 12.97
C MET A 93 2.45 -12.61 12.27
N ALA A 94 3.76 -12.58 12.52
CA ALA A 94 4.69 -11.71 11.81
C ALA A 94 4.70 -11.98 10.29
N ARG A 95 4.72 -13.27 9.89
CA ARG A 95 4.60 -13.66 8.47
C ARG A 95 3.29 -13.16 7.86
N SER A 96 2.17 -13.31 8.58
CA SER A 96 0.87 -12.81 8.13
C SER A 96 0.86 -11.28 7.96
N VAL A 97 1.53 -10.55 8.84
CA VAL A 97 1.70 -9.09 8.70
C VAL A 97 2.54 -8.75 7.47
N CYS A 98 3.66 -9.44 7.23
CA CYS A 98 4.45 -9.29 6.01
C CYS A 98 3.65 -9.60 4.74
N GLN A 99 2.80 -10.63 4.78
CA GLN A 99 1.88 -10.93 3.68
C GLN A 99 0.96 -9.74 3.38
N ARG A 100 0.42 -9.07 4.41
CA ARG A 100 -0.41 -7.88 4.20
C ARG A 100 0.38 -6.73 3.57
N PHE A 101 1.66 -6.56 3.91
CA PHE A 101 2.51 -5.54 3.26
C PHE A 101 2.75 -5.86 1.78
N LEU A 102 2.91 -7.14 1.44
CA LEU A 102 3.00 -7.62 0.07
C LEU A 102 1.69 -7.39 -0.69
N ASP A 103 0.55 -7.79 -0.11
CA ASP A 103 -0.79 -7.59 -0.69
C ASP A 103 -1.09 -6.10 -0.92
N ALA A 104 -0.64 -5.23 0.00
CA ALA A 104 -0.78 -3.78 -0.10
C ALA A 104 0.21 -3.13 -1.10
N ARG A 105 1.09 -3.92 -1.71
CA ARG A 105 2.15 -3.50 -2.65
C ARG A 105 3.11 -2.49 -2.05
N PHE A 106 3.44 -2.62 -0.76
CA PHE A 106 4.51 -1.83 -0.14
C PHE A 106 5.90 -2.42 -0.40
N ILE A 107 5.95 -3.73 -0.64
CA ILE A 107 7.17 -4.48 -0.93
C ILE A 107 6.94 -5.37 -2.16
N GLU A 108 8.03 -5.71 -2.82
CA GLU A 108 8.05 -6.61 -3.98
C GLU A 108 9.31 -7.47 -3.94
N SER A 109 9.27 -8.61 -4.65
CA SER A 109 10.44 -9.48 -4.76
C SER A 109 11.55 -8.75 -5.52
N ALA A 110 12.75 -8.76 -4.94
CA ALA A 110 13.91 -8.15 -5.57
C ALA A 110 14.39 -8.91 -6.83
N ASP A 111 13.95 -10.16 -7.04
CA ASP A 111 14.23 -10.93 -8.25
C ASP A 111 13.23 -10.66 -9.41
N GLY A 112 12.28 -9.74 -9.20
CA GLY A 112 11.25 -9.36 -10.18
C GLY A 112 10.14 -10.39 -10.36
N LYS A 113 10.16 -11.53 -9.66
CA LYS A 113 9.08 -12.50 -9.74
C LYS A 113 7.88 -12.06 -8.93
N HIS A 114 6.70 -12.31 -9.49
CA HIS A 114 5.47 -12.13 -8.75
C HIS A 114 5.26 -13.28 -7.77
N ILE A 115 5.61 -13.04 -6.51
CA ILE A 115 5.39 -13.98 -5.40
C ILE A 115 4.03 -13.66 -4.77
N LYS A 116 3.14 -14.66 -4.69
CA LYS A 116 1.81 -14.50 -4.07
C LYS A 116 1.86 -14.64 -2.55
N GLU A 117 2.73 -15.49 -2.03
CA GLU A 117 2.82 -15.80 -0.61
C GLU A 117 4.18 -15.41 -0.04
N PHE A 118 4.18 -14.67 1.05
CA PHE A 118 5.39 -14.28 1.76
C PHE A 118 5.99 -15.52 2.46
N PRO A 119 7.17 -16.01 2.02
CA PRO A 119 7.77 -17.21 2.56
C PRO A 119 8.43 -16.93 3.90
N MET A 120 8.71 -18.00 4.65
CA MET A 120 9.35 -17.87 5.95
C MET A 120 10.83 -17.47 5.86
N LYS A 121 11.52 -17.83 4.77
CA LYS A 121 12.97 -17.60 4.58
C LYS A 121 13.34 -17.49 3.10
N GLY A 122 14.50 -16.91 2.82
CA GLY A 122 15.24 -17.10 1.56
C GLY A 122 14.81 -16.21 0.39
N CYS A 123 13.72 -15.45 0.51
CA CYS A 123 13.38 -14.39 -0.44
C CYS A 123 13.95 -13.05 0.02
N VAL A 124 14.51 -12.34 -0.95
CA VAL A 124 15.01 -10.96 -0.81
C VAL A 124 13.92 -10.01 -1.28
N TRP A 125 13.62 -9.02 -0.45
CA TRP A 125 12.56 -8.05 -0.66
C TRP A 125 13.13 -6.65 -0.80
N GLN A 126 12.42 -5.84 -1.56
CA GLN A 126 12.69 -4.42 -1.72
C GLN A 126 11.39 -3.63 -1.62
N LEU A 127 11.47 -2.36 -1.23
CA LEU A 127 10.30 -1.50 -1.17
C LEU A 127 9.86 -1.05 -2.55
N THR A 128 8.55 -1.08 -2.82
CA THR A 128 8.00 -0.43 -4.02
C THR A 128 8.08 1.10 -3.88
N PRO A 129 7.94 1.89 -4.96
CA PRO A 129 7.83 3.35 -4.85
C PRO A 129 6.73 3.79 -3.88
N LYS A 130 5.60 3.06 -3.85
CA LYS A 130 4.51 3.25 -2.88
C LYS A 130 4.96 3.02 -1.44
N GLY A 131 5.71 1.94 -1.18
CA GLY A 131 6.27 1.66 0.14
C GLY A 131 7.23 2.76 0.60
N ILE A 132 8.10 3.24 -0.30
CA ILE A 132 9.07 4.31 0.01
C ILE A 132 8.32 5.61 0.36
N PHE A 133 7.29 5.98 -0.38
CA PHE A 133 6.47 7.17 -0.07
C PHE A 133 5.78 7.08 1.31
N VAL A 134 5.27 5.89 1.67
CA VAL A 134 4.69 5.67 3.01
C VAL A 134 5.76 5.84 4.11
N LEU A 135 6.96 5.30 3.88
CA LEU A 135 8.10 5.43 4.78
C LEU A 135 8.54 6.89 4.94
N GLU A 136 8.68 7.62 3.82
CA GLU A 136 9.07 9.03 3.80
C GLU A 136 8.13 9.87 4.67
N ARG A 137 6.81 9.72 4.47
CA ARG A 137 5.81 10.45 5.25
C ARG A 137 5.86 10.10 6.74
N PHE A 138 6.11 8.84 7.07
CA PHE A 138 6.30 8.42 8.46
C PHE A 138 7.56 9.04 9.09
N CYS A 139 8.67 9.07 8.35
CA CYS A 139 9.92 9.66 8.82
C CYS A 139 9.78 11.17 9.02
N GLY A 140 9.15 11.88 8.08
CA GLY A 140 8.88 13.31 8.21
C GLY A 140 7.98 13.64 9.40
N LYS A 141 6.94 12.84 9.65
CA LYS A 141 6.03 13.01 10.79
C LYS A 141 6.72 12.77 12.14
N ASN A 142 7.66 11.83 12.21
CA ASN A 142 8.31 11.42 13.46
C ASN A 142 9.74 11.98 13.63
N GLY A 143 10.23 12.79 12.69
CA GLY A 143 11.58 13.35 12.73
C GLY A 143 12.71 12.32 12.63
N ILE A 144 12.49 11.21 11.89
CA ILE A 144 13.48 10.14 11.75
C ILE A 144 14.53 10.55 10.71
N GLN A 145 15.79 10.63 11.13
CA GLN A 145 16.92 11.07 10.28
C GLN A 145 18.03 10.00 10.19
N GLN A 146 17.68 8.71 10.27
CA GLN A 146 18.65 7.63 10.16
C GLN A 146 19.22 7.57 8.73
N LYS A 147 20.56 7.50 8.62
CA LYS A 147 21.27 7.63 7.34
C LYS A 147 20.79 6.63 6.27
N HIS A 148 20.69 5.34 6.60
CA HIS A 148 20.29 4.30 5.64
C HIS A 148 18.85 4.47 5.15
N VAL A 149 17.97 5.03 6.00
CA VAL A 149 16.57 5.33 5.65
C VAL A 149 16.51 6.54 4.71
N LEU A 150 17.27 7.60 5.00
CA LEU A 150 17.34 8.78 4.16
C LEU A 150 17.94 8.48 2.78
N GLU A 151 18.95 7.61 2.71
CA GLU A 151 19.51 7.13 1.43
C GLU A 151 18.45 6.43 0.58
N LEU A 152 17.59 5.59 1.18
CA LEU A 152 16.48 4.95 0.47
C LEU A 152 15.42 5.96 0.01
N ILE A 153 15.02 6.91 0.87
CA ILE A 153 14.01 7.93 0.54
C ILE A 153 14.48 8.85 -0.60
N ASN A 154 15.76 9.23 -0.60
CA ASN A 154 16.36 10.09 -1.62
C ASN A 154 16.82 9.31 -2.86
N SER A 155 16.67 7.98 -2.87
CA SER A 155 17.04 7.15 -4.01
C SER A 155 16.13 7.42 -5.21
N PRO A 156 16.59 7.16 -6.44
CA PRO A 156 15.76 7.31 -7.65
C PRO A 156 14.55 6.36 -7.70
N ARG A 157 14.37 5.49 -6.70
CA ARG A 157 13.21 4.61 -6.56
C ARG A 157 12.00 5.32 -5.95
N ASN A 158 12.19 6.46 -5.28
CA ASN A 158 11.09 7.23 -4.72
C ASN A 158 10.43 8.11 -5.80
N THR A 159 9.75 7.47 -6.75
CA THR A 159 9.09 8.16 -7.88
C THR A 159 7.62 8.48 -7.60
N MET A 160 7.10 8.04 -6.46
CA MET A 160 5.66 7.92 -6.26
C MET A 160 5.00 9.24 -5.86
N GLN A 161 3.93 9.59 -6.56
CA GLN A 161 3.04 10.70 -6.19
C GLN A 161 1.69 10.17 -5.68
N LEU A 162 1.74 9.47 -4.54
CA LEU A 162 0.62 8.69 -4.03
C LEU A 162 -0.61 9.56 -3.72
N VAL A 163 -1.79 9.09 -4.14
CA VAL A 163 -3.07 9.69 -3.75
C VAL A 163 -3.41 9.29 -2.32
N ILE A 164 -3.34 10.27 -1.42
CA ILE A 164 -3.63 10.08 -0.01
C ILE A 164 -5.13 10.22 0.21
N LEU A 165 -5.77 9.09 0.50
CA LEU A 165 -7.18 9.06 0.84
C LEU A 165 -7.38 9.39 2.32
N GLU A 166 -8.21 10.39 2.59
CA GLU A 166 -8.60 10.76 3.95
C GLU A 166 -9.58 9.73 4.54
N ARG A 167 -9.36 9.42 5.81
CA ARG A 167 -10.17 8.46 6.58
C ARG A 167 -10.55 9.06 7.91
N ASP A 168 -11.77 8.78 8.35
CA ASP A 168 -12.22 9.13 9.68
C ASP A 168 -11.35 8.46 10.75
N SER A 169 -10.94 9.22 11.75
CA SER A 169 -9.97 8.77 12.75
C SER A 169 -10.55 7.76 13.75
N GLY A 170 -11.87 7.76 13.94
CA GLY A 170 -12.60 6.89 14.85
C GLY A 170 -13.08 5.60 14.18
N SER A 171 -13.55 5.65 12.94
CA SER A 171 -14.13 4.51 12.23
C SER A 171 -13.27 3.96 11.08
N ASP A 172 -12.17 4.62 10.71
CA ASP A 172 -11.32 4.28 9.55
C ASP A 172 -12.11 4.17 8.22
N LYS A 173 -13.21 4.92 8.10
CA LYS A 173 -14.03 4.98 6.89
C LYS A 173 -13.47 6.05 5.96
N LEU A 174 -13.42 5.77 4.67
CA LEU A 174 -13.02 6.77 3.66
C LEU A 174 -14.03 7.90 3.58
N SER A 175 -13.55 9.12 3.32
CA SER A 175 -14.43 10.19 2.87
C SER A 175 -15.08 9.78 1.55
N ALA A 176 -16.41 9.82 1.51
CA ALA A 176 -17.23 9.48 0.34
C ALA A 176 -17.78 10.72 -0.37
N ASP A 177 -17.28 11.91 0.00
CA ASP A 177 -17.72 13.17 -0.58
C ASP A 177 -17.46 13.20 -2.09
N ARG A 178 -18.44 13.70 -2.85
CA ARG A 178 -18.41 13.64 -4.30
C ARG A 178 -17.21 14.38 -4.90
N CYS A 179 -16.85 15.54 -4.33
CA CYS A 179 -15.75 16.36 -4.81
C CYS A 179 -14.41 15.60 -4.75
N THR A 180 -14.10 14.96 -3.64
CA THR A 180 -12.90 14.14 -3.44
C THR A 180 -12.91 12.96 -4.39
N ILE A 181 -14.04 12.25 -4.53
CA ILE A 181 -14.13 11.10 -5.43
C ILE A 181 -13.93 11.52 -6.89
N GLU A 182 -14.48 12.67 -7.32
CA GLU A 182 -14.25 13.21 -8.65
C GLU A 182 -12.78 13.61 -8.88
N VAL A 183 -12.11 14.20 -7.88
CA VAL A 183 -10.67 14.51 -7.98
C VAL A 183 -9.84 13.25 -8.16
N ILE A 184 -10.12 12.20 -7.38
CA ILE A 184 -9.45 10.91 -7.53
C ILE A 184 -9.76 10.31 -8.91
N PHE A 185 -11.00 10.44 -9.38
CA PHE A 185 -11.41 9.93 -10.69
C PHE A 185 -10.71 10.66 -11.85
N ARG A 186 -10.50 11.98 -11.76
CA ARG A 186 -9.71 12.72 -12.77
C ARG A 186 -8.28 12.17 -12.86
N ARG A 187 -7.66 11.88 -11.72
CA ARG A 187 -6.33 11.26 -11.68
C ARG A 187 -6.36 9.81 -12.19
N PHE A 188 -7.42 9.06 -11.89
CA PHE A 188 -7.66 7.71 -12.38
C PHE A 188 -7.79 7.67 -13.90
N VAL A 189 -8.54 8.58 -14.53
CA VAL A 189 -8.72 8.62 -15.98
C VAL A 189 -7.45 9.13 -16.69
N GLY A 190 -6.77 10.10 -16.08
CA GLY A 190 -5.57 10.74 -16.59
C GLY A 190 -5.70 12.26 -16.58
N GLN A 191 -4.60 12.96 -16.27
CA GLN A 191 -4.60 14.43 -16.12
C GLN A 191 -5.01 15.18 -17.40
N ASN A 192 -4.73 14.61 -18.57
CA ASN A 192 -5.02 15.20 -19.88
C ASN A 192 -6.21 14.49 -20.58
N GLY A 193 -7.05 13.78 -19.82
CA GLY A 193 -8.13 12.96 -20.36
C GLY A 193 -7.79 11.46 -20.42
N PRO A 194 -8.69 10.65 -21.01
CA PRO A 194 -8.56 9.19 -21.07
C PRO A 194 -7.20 8.74 -21.61
N ASN A 195 -6.47 7.93 -20.83
CA ASN A 195 -5.20 7.34 -21.26
C ASN A 195 -5.43 6.17 -22.24
N SER A 196 -5.93 6.50 -23.44
CA SER A 196 -6.16 5.54 -24.52
C SER A 196 -4.98 5.45 -25.47
N LYS A 197 -4.37 4.27 -25.60
CA LYS A 197 -3.42 3.99 -26.69
C LYS A 197 -4.18 3.51 -27.93
N CYS A 198 -3.78 3.98 -29.12
CA CYS A 198 -4.44 3.63 -30.40
C CYS A 198 -4.31 2.13 -30.76
N HIS A 199 -3.27 1.46 -30.24
CA HIS A 199 -3.04 0.04 -30.44
C HIS A 199 -2.59 -0.59 -29.11
N THR A 200 -3.39 -1.50 -28.56
CA THR A 200 -2.98 -2.34 -27.42
C THR A 200 -2.98 -3.78 -27.88
N SER A 201 -1.79 -4.39 -27.99
CA SER A 201 -1.71 -5.84 -28.12
C SER A 201 -2.07 -6.49 -26.78
N SER A 202 -2.58 -7.73 -26.78
CA SER A 202 -2.94 -8.44 -25.54
C SER A 202 -1.74 -8.63 -24.59
N ALA A 203 -0.51 -8.57 -25.12
CA ALA A 203 0.73 -8.66 -24.34
C ALA A 203 1.06 -7.36 -23.55
N ASP A 204 0.57 -6.20 -23.99
CA ASP A 204 0.83 -4.90 -23.33
C ASP A 204 -0.02 -4.68 -22.06
N GLN A 205 -0.97 -5.58 -21.77
CA GLN A 205 -1.86 -5.45 -20.61
C GLN A 205 -1.26 -6.00 -19.30
N ASP A 206 -0.27 -6.89 -19.36
CA ASP A 206 0.28 -7.58 -18.16
C ASP A 206 1.48 -6.87 -17.50
N SER A 207 1.89 -5.70 -17.98
CA SER A 207 2.93 -4.90 -17.33
C SER A 207 2.41 -4.25 -16.03
N LEU A 208 2.61 -4.95 -14.91
CA LEU A 208 2.45 -4.46 -13.52
C LEU A 208 3.33 -3.24 -13.20
N CYS A 209 4.33 -2.95 -14.04
CA CYS A 209 5.33 -1.90 -13.80
C CYS A 209 4.91 -0.48 -14.20
N ASP A 210 3.73 -0.30 -14.80
CA ASP A 210 3.44 0.94 -15.53
C ASP A 210 2.91 2.10 -14.67
N TYR A 211 2.68 1.89 -13.36
CA TYR A 211 2.13 2.90 -12.45
C TYR A 211 3.11 3.34 -11.35
N LYS A 212 4.42 3.10 -11.53
CA LYS A 212 5.47 3.39 -10.52
C LYS A 212 5.59 4.87 -10.11
N ASP A 213 5.15 5.79 -10.96
CA ASP A 213 5.13 7.23 -10.67
C ASP A 213 3.75 7.75 -10.24
N SER A 214 2.69 6.96 -10.41
CA SER A 214 1.27 7.34 -10.21
C SER A 214 0.84 8.63 -10.95
N VAL A 215 1.52 8.97 -12.05
CA VAL A 215 1.18 10.11 -12.91
C VAL A 215 0.26 9.67 -14.03
N ALA A 216 0.53 8.50 -14.61
CA ALA A 216 -0.30 7.94 -15.67
C ALA A 216 -1.69 7.52 -15.16
N GLY A 217 -2.73 7.88 -15.91
CA GLY A 217 -4.08 7.37 -15.71
C GLY A 217 -4.18 5.88 -16.07
N VAL A 218 -5.28 5.26 -15.69
CA VAL A 218 -5.66 3.89 -16.03
C VAL A 218 -5.61 3.70 -17.54
N ARG A 219 -4.98 2.62 -18.00
CA ARG A 219 -4.98 2.31 -19.44
C ARG A 219 -6.39 2.02 -19.93
N MET A 220 -6.79 2.72 -20.99
CA MET A 220 -8.08 2.54 -21.65
C MET A 220 -7.91 2.03 -23.08
N VAL A 221 -8.89 1.28 -23.54
CA VAL A 221 -9.07 0.87 -24.92
C VAL A 221 -10.02 1.87 -25.56
N SER A 222 -9.56 2.52 -26.63
CA SER A 222 -10.30 3.57 -27.34
C SER A 222 -11.66 3.09 -27.82
N GLU A 223 -11.72 1.91 -28.43
CA GLU A 223 -12.95 1.29 -28.93
C GLU A 223 -12.98 -0.21 -28.65
N ARG A 224 -14.12 -0.69 -28.12
CA ARG A 224 -14.37 -2.11 -27.88
C ARG A 224 -15.76 -2.48 -28.37
N LYS A 225 -15.83 -3.45 -29.29
CA LYS A 225 -17.09 -4.03 -29.74
C LYS A 225 -17.54 -5.11 -28.75
N ILE A 226 -18.74 -4.96 -28.20
CA ILE A 226 -19.37 -5.95 -27.32
C ILE A 226 -20.77 -6.25 -27.89
N GLY A 227 -20.94 -7.45 -28.44
CA GLY A 227 -22.11 -7.79 -29.24
C GLY A 227 -22.23 -6.87 -30.46
N ASN A 228 -23.37 -6.19 -30.60
CA ASN A 228 -23.63 -5.26 -31.71
C ASN A 228 -23.38 -3.78 -31.36
N ARG A 229 -22.83 -3.47 -30.18
CA ARG A 229 -22.53 -2.10 -29.76
C ARG A 229 -21.03 -1.86 -29.67
N ILE A 230 -20.60 -0.66 -30.06
CA ILE A 230 -19.24 -0.19 -29.88
C ILE A 230 -19.23 0.72 -28.65
N PHE A 231 -18.33 0.44 -27.72
CA PHE A 231 -18.11 1.22 -26.51
C PHE A 231 -16.75 1.90 -26.59
N THR A 232 -16.68 3.17 -26.25
CA THR A 232 -15.44 3.93 -26.24
C THR A 232 -14.85 4.02 -24.83
N GLN A 233 -13.53 4.23 -24.72
CA GLN A 233 -12.84 4.51 -23.45
C GLN A 233 -13.08 3.41 -22.39
N THR A 234 -12.94 2.15 -22.80
CA THR A 234 -13.22 0.99 -21.95
C THR A 234 -11.96 0.49 -21.24
N PHE A 235 -12.11 -0.04 -20.03
CA PHE A 235 -11.02 -0.70 -19.30
C PHE A 235 -11.55 -1.95 -18.60
N THR A 236 -10.64 -2.85 -18.19
CA THR A 236 -11.02 -4.04 -17.42
C THR A 236 -11.02 -3.72 -15.92
N GLY A 237 -11.84 -4.44 -15.15
CA GLY A 237 -11.86 -4.29 -13.69
C GLY A 237 -10.49 -4.57 -13.04
N ARG A 238 -9.70 -5.50 -13.62
CA ARG A 238 -8.33 -5.79 -13.18
C ARG A 238 -7.43 -4.57 -13.27
N VAL A 239 -7.38 -3.91 -14.43
CA VAL A 239 -6.54 -2.72 -14.65
C VAL A 239 -6.98 -1.56 -13.74
N ALA A 240 -8.29 -1.43 -13.49
CA ALA A 240 -8.81 -0.43 -12.56
C ALA A 240 -8.35 -0.68 -11.12
N ILE A 241 -8.45 -1.92 -10.64
CA ILE A 241 -8.01 -2.30 -9.29
C ILE A 241 -6.50 -2.19 -9.17
N ASP A 242 -5.73 -2.57 -10.19
CA ASP A 242 -4.27 -2.45 -10.20
C ASP A 242 -3.85 -0.97 -10.04
N TRP A 243 -4.45 -0.07 -10.83
CA TRP A 243 -4.19 1.37 -10.68
C TRP A 243 -4.55 1.87 -9.29
N LEU A 244 -5.71 1.49 -8.75
CA LEU A 244 -6.15 1.93 -7.42
C LEU A 244 -5.27 1.34 -6.31
N MET A 245 -4.73 0.12 -6.49
CA MET A 245 -3.82 -0.51 -5.53
C MET A 245 -2.44 0.14 -5.57
N ASP A 246 -1.95 0.56 -6.74
CA ASP A 246 -0.64 1.20 -6.85
C ASP A 246 -0.73 2.68 -6.44
N CYS A 247 -1.62 3.43 -7.06
CA CYS A 247 -1.72 4.88 -6.98
C CYS A 247 -2.46 5.41 -5.76
N CYS A 248 -3.18 4.57 -5.02
CA CYS A 248 -3.92 4.99 -3.83
C CYS A 248 -3.54 4.19 -2.58
N THR A 249 -3.88 4.75 -1.42
CA THR A 249 -3.64 4.09 -0.13
C THR A 249 -4.55 2.88 0.09
N THR A 250 -5.70 2.78 -0.58
CA THR A 250 -6.64 1.64 -0.56
C THR A 250 -7.49 1.57 -1.83
N ALA A 251 -7.77 0.36 -2.37
CA ALA A 251 -8.38 0.22 -3.70
C ALA A 251 -9.89 -0.11 -3.74
N ALA A 252 -10.34 -1.16 -3.04
CA ALA A 252 -11.65 -1.76 -3.32
C ALA A 252 -12.84 -0.81 -3.08
N GLN A 253 -12.78 0.01 -2.03
CA GLN A 253 -13.87 0.93 -1.67
C GLN A 253 -14.01 2.09 -2.67
N ILE A 254 -12.91 2.58 -3.25
CA ILE A 254 -12.94 3.69 -4.22
C ILE A 254 -13.60 3.27 -5.53
N ALA A 255 -13.32 2.05 -6.02
CA ALA A 255 -13.95 1.52 -7.22
C ALA A 255 -15.49 1.48 -7.08
N THR A 256 -16.00 1.09 -5.90
CA THR A 256 -17.45 1.12 -5.63
C THR A 256 -17.99 2.55 -5.62
N LEU A 257 -17.23 3.52 -5.08
CA LEU A 257 -17.65 4.92 -5.05
C LEU A 257 -17.74 5.52 -6.45
N PHE A 258 -16.81 5.18 -7.36
CA PHE A 258 -16.89 5.59 -8.76
C PHE A 258 -18.19 5.12 -9.44
N LEU A 259 -18.63 3.89 -9.17
CA LEU A 259 -19.90 3.37 -9.67
C LEU A 259 -21.10 4.12 -9.04
N SER A 260 -21.09 4.29 -7.72
CA SER A 260 -22.21 4.91 -7.00
C SER A 260 -22.44 6.38 -7.37
N HIS A 261 -21.37 7.10 -7.70
CA HIS A 261 -21.42 8.50 -8.15
C HIS A 261 -21.65 8.63 -9.66
N GLY A 262 -21.81 7.50 -10.38
CA GLY A 262 -22.08 7.50 -11.83
C GLY A 262 -20.87 7.91 -12.69
N LEU A 263 -19.65 7.84 -12.16
CA LEU A 263 -18.43 8.21 -12.88
C LEU A 263 -17.97 7.11 -13.85
N MET A 264 -18.34 5.86 -13.59
CA MET A 264 -18.15 4.74 -14.51
C MET A 264 -19.33 3.77 -14.41
N PHE A 265 -19.51 2.90 -15.41
CA PHE A 265 -20.56 1.88 -15.43
C PHE A 265 -20.06 0.58 -16.04
N CYS A 266 -20.66 -0.54 -15.63
CA CYS A 266 -20.30 -1.86 -16.15
C CYS A 266 -20.97 -2.10 -17.51
N VAL A 267 -20.16 -2.24 -18.57
CA VAL A 267 -20.64 -2.55 -19.93
C VAL A 267 -20.73 -4.05 -20.22
N HIS A 268 -19.94 -4.86 -19.51
CA HIS A 268 -19.91 -6.31 -19.68
C HIS A 268 -19.46 -6.97 -18.38
N ALA A 269 -20.33 -7.77 -17.77
CA ALA A 269 -20.03 -8.51 -16.56
C ALA A 269 -19.18 -9.75 -16.87
N ASP A 270 -18.16 -10.00 -16.06
CA ASP A 270 -17.40 -11.24 -16.12
C ASP A 270 -18.21 -12.38 -15.49
N ARG A 271 -18.87 -13.16 -16.35
CA ARG A 271 -19.70 -14.30 -15.92
C ARG A 271 -18.87 -15.41 -15.27
N GLN A 272 -17.60 -15.58 -15.65
CA GLN A 272 -16.73 -16.61 -15.06
C GLN A 272 -16.36 -16.22 -13.63
N TYR A 273 -16.00 -14.96 -13.41
CA TYR A 273 -15.76 -14.42 -12.08
C TYR A 273 -17.00 -14.51 -11.17
N LEU A 274 -18.17 -14.13 -11.70
CA LEU A 274 -19.43 -14.24 -10.95
C LEU A 274 -19.81 -15.68 -10.63
N ALA A 275 -19.56 -16.64 -11.52
CA ALA A 275 -19.82 -18.06 -11.27
C ALA A 275 -18.93 -18.62 -10.15
N GLN A 276 -17.65 -18.24 -10.11
CA GLN A 276 -16.72 -18.65 -9.05
C GLN A 276 -17.13 -18.11 -7.67
N TYR A 277 -17.62 -16.87 -7.59
CA TYR A 277 -18.06 -16.26 -6.34
C TYR A 277 -19.47 -16.69 -5.88
N ASN A 278 -20.39 -16.93 -6.81
CA ASN A 278 -21.73 -17.43 -6.49
C ASN A 278 -21.71 -18.89 -5.99
N GLY A 279 -20.66 -19.67 -6.32
CA GLY A 279 -20.40 -20.97 -5.68
C GLY A 279 -20.08 -20.87 -4.18
N TYR A 280 -19.53 -19.74 -3.73
CA TYR A 280 -19.17 -19.52 -2.32
C TYR A 280 -20.39 -19.17 -1.45
N LYS A 281 -21.42 -18.52 -2.02
CA LYS A 281 -22.68 -18.20 -1.31
C LYS A 281 -23.61 -19.41 -1.11
N LYS A 282 -23.36 -20.54 -1.80
CA LYS A 282 -24.14 -21.79 -1.64
C LYS A 282 -23.57 -22.78 -0.61
N ARG A 283 -22.50 -22.40 0.12
CA ARG A 283 -22.00 -23.14 1.28
C ARG A 283 -22.24 -22.34 2.56
N LYS A 284 -23.49 -22.31 2.99
CA LYS A 284 -23.90 -22.19 4.40
C LYS A 284 -25.10 -23.08 4.62
#